data_AF-A0A949X1W9-F1
#
_entry.id   AF-A0A949X1W9-F1
#
_cell.length_a   1.000
_cell.length_b   1.000
_cell.length_c   1.000
_cell.angle_alpha   90.00
_cell.angle_beta   90.00
_cell.angle_gamma   90.00
#
_symmetry.space_group_name_H-M   'P 1'
#
loop_
_entity.id
_entity.type
_entity.pdbx_description
1 polymer ?
#
loop_
_entity_poly.entity_id
_entity_poly.type
_entity_poly.pdbx_seq_one_letter_code
_entity_poly.pdbx_strand_id
1 'polypeptide(L)'
;MKRIAWGLAFPLVLAATAVFSQPGAPAITSDPQKTPPWAYTLLPPGLKVPDDGAERVQLPGSKVTYTRGEIRDLFSAKDWFPEEHPAMPAVVASGRKPDVYACGMCHYPNGQGKPENAS
;
A
#
# COMPACT_ATOMS: atom_id res chain seq x y z
N MET A 1 32.63 54.29 25.37
CA MET A 1 31.74 53.87 26.47
C MET A 1 30.89 52.69 25.99
N LYS A 2 31.04 51.55 26.67
CA LYS A 2 30.23 50.31 26.75
C LYS A 2 29.37 49.90 25.53
N ARG A 3 29.86 48.91 24.76
CA ARG A 3 29.03 48.06 23.88
C ARG A 3 28.31 47.02 24.76
N ILE A 4 26.98 47.06 24.80
CA ILE A 4 26.15 46.08 25.52
C ILE A 4 25.95 44.88 24.58
N ALA A 5 26.59 43.76 24.88
CA ALA A 5 26.34 42.50 24.20
C ALA A 5 25.05 41.88 24.75
N TRP A 6 24.01 41.77 23.92
CA TRP A 6 22.83 40.97 24.21
C TRP A 6 23.16 39.51 23.90
N GLY A 7 23.66 38.78 24.90
CA GLY A 7 23.77 37.32 24.83
C GLY A 7 22.38 36.71 24.98
N LEU A 8 21.67 36.46 23.87
CA LEU A 8 20.53 35.55 23.86
C LEU A 8 21.08 34.13 23.97
N ALA A 9 21.18 33.62 25.20
CA ALA A 9 21.38 32.21 25.44
C ALA A 9 20.09 31.47 25.03
N PHE A 10 20.09 30.88 23.83
CA PHE A 10 19.09 29.90 23.44
C PHE A 10 19.36 28.62 24.22
N PRO A 11 18.45 28.13 25.08
CA PRO A 11 18.62 26.81 25.65
C PRO A 11 18.45 25.80 24.51
N LEU A 12 19.52 25.05 24.24
CA LEU A 12 19.48 23.90 23.35
C LEU A 12 18.60 22.83 24.02
N VAL A 13 17.31 22.83 23.70
CA VAL A 13 16.41 21.75 24.08
C VAL A 13 16.79 20.54 23.24
N LEU A 14 17.57 19.61 23.81
CA LEU A 14 17.72 18.28 23.24
C LEU A 14 16.36 17.60 23.27
N ALA A 15 15.65 17.60 22.14
CA ALA A 15 14.54 16.69 21.92
C ALA A 15 15.11 15.27 21.85
N ALA A 16 14.99 14.52 22.95
CA ALA A 16 15.29 13.10 22.96
C ALA A 16 14.31 12.41 21.99
N THR A 17 14.77 12.09 20.78
CA THR A 17 14.03 11.25 19.85
C THR A 17 13.98 9.85 20.46
N ALA A 18 12.88 9.53 21.13
CA ALA A 18 12.59 8.15 21.51
C ALA A 18 12.45 7.34 20.22
N VAL A 19 13.49 6.59 19.86
CA VAL A 19 13.41 5.59 18.82
C VAL A 19 12.51 4.48 19.37
N PHE A 20 11.23 4.54 19.05
CA PHE A 20 10.33 3.42 19.27
C PHE A 20 10.79 2.29 18.34
N SER A 21 11.54 1.34 18.88
CA SER A 21 11.75 0.06 18.20
C SER A 21 10.38 -0.60 18.06
N GLN A 22 9.80 -0.56 16.86
CA GLN A 22 8.68 -1.42 16.56
C GLN A 22 9.21 -2.86 16.64
N PRO A 23 8.64 -3.72 17.50
CA PRO A 23 8.98 -5.14 17.45
C PRO A 23 8.69 -5.61 16.02
N GLY A 24 9.67 -6.29 15.41
CA GLY A 24 9.49 -6.86 14.08
C GLY A 24 8.20 -7.68 14.04
N ALA A 25 7.42 -7.53 12.98
CA ALA A 25 6.21 -8.31 12.81
C ALA A 25 6.54 -9.80 13.01
N PRO A 26 5.77 -10.54 13.84
CA PRO A 26 6.02 -11.95 14.04
C PRO A 26 5.96 -12.68 12.68
N ALA A 27 6.82 -13.68 12.51
CA ALA A 27 6.83 -14.51 11.31
C ALA A 27 5.44 -15.14 11.13
N ILE A 28 4.82 -14.93 9.96
CA ILE A 28 3.55 -15.56 9.63
C ILE A 28 3.80 -17.06 9.49
N THR A 29 3.23 -17.83 10.41
CA THR A 29 3.31 -19.29 10.44
C THR A 29 2.05 -19.88 9.82
N SER A 30 2.20 -20.84 8.92
CA SER A 30 1.08 -21.63 8.37
C SER A 30 0.66 -22.79 9.27
N ASP A 31 1.27 -22.91 10.47
CA ASP A 31 0.91 -23.87 11.50
C ASP A 31 -0.54 -23.63 11.99
N PRO A 32 -1.50 -24.51 11.67
CA PRO A 32 -2.91 -24.36 12.00
C PRO A 32 -3.18 -24.14 13.50
N GLN A 33 -2.26 -24.56 14.37
CA GLN A 33 -2.41 -24.48 15.82
C GLN A 33 -2.04 -23.11 16.43
N LYS A 34 -1.39 -22.21 15.69
CA LYS A 34 -0.94 -20.90 16.23
C LYS A 34 -1.78 -19.71 15.78
N THR A 35 -2.62 -19.86 14.76
CA THR A 35 -3.56 -18.83 14.31
C THR A 35 -4.96 -19.16 14.80
N PRO A 36 -5.68 -18.24 15.47
CA PRO A 36 -7.06 -18.51 15.86
C PRO A 36 -7.92 -18.81 14.62
N PRO A 37 -8.66 -19.93 14.58
CA PRO A 37 -9.38 -20.36 13.36
C PRO A 37 -10.55 -19.44 12.98
N TRP A 38 -11.00 -18.58 13.91
CA TRP A 38 -11.99 -17.54 13.63
C TRP A 38 -11.40 -16.30 12.94
N ALA A 39 -10.08 -16.10 13.03
CA ALA A 39 -9.39 -14.91 12.53
C ALA A 39 -8.88 -15.06 11.09
N TYR A 40 -8.52 -16.28 10.67
CA TYR A 40 -7.95 -16.55 9.35
C TYR A 40 -8.62 -17.76 8.70
N THR A 41 -8.91 -17.65 7.41
CA THR A 41 -9.31 -18.79 6.60
C THR A 41 -8.09 -19.68 6.34
N LEU A 42 -8.02 -20.79 7.07
CA LEU A 42 -7.00 -21.81 6.78
C LEU A 42 -7.36 -22.50 5.48
N LEU A 43 -6.51 -22.34 4.46
CA LEU A 43 -6.62 -23.05 3.20
C LEU A 43 -6.40 -24.56 3.49
N PRO A 44 -7.32 -25.46 3.08
CA PRO A 44 -7.14 -26.88 3.31
C PRO A 44 -5.89 -27.40 2.57
N PRO A 45 -5.15 -28.36 3.15
CA PRO A 45 -4.01 -28.98 2.49
C PRO A 45 -4.41 -29.52 1.10
N GLY A 46 -3.63 -29.19 0.08
CA GLY A 46 -3.87 -29.65 -1.29
C GLY A 46 -4.88 -28.82 -2.09
N LEU A 47 -5.41 -27.71 -1.55
CA LEU A 47 -6.19 -26.77 -2.35
C LEU A 47 -5.34 -26.22 -3.50
N LYS A 48 -5.79 -26.44 -4.74
CA LYS A 48 -5.24 -25.76 -5.90
C LYS A 48 -6.03 -24.48 -6.11
N VAL A 49 -5.35 -23.33 -6.02
CA VAL A 49 -5.96 -22.06 -6.42
C VAL A 49 -6.28 -22.16 -7.91
N PRO A 50 -7.55 -21.96 -8.31
CA PRO A 50 -7.90 -21.92 -9.73
C PRO A 50 -7.07 -20.85 -10.44
N ASP A 51 -6.73 -21.11 -11.70
CA ASP A 51 -6.16 -20.06 -12.53
C ASP A 51 -7.16 -18.90 -12.64
N ASP A 52 -6.63 -17.69 -12.75
CA ASP A 52 -7.42 -16.46 -12.84
C ASP A 52 -8.20 -16.35 -14.15
N GLY A 53 -7.91 -17.26 -15.10
CA GLY A 53 -8.57 -17.36 -16.37
C GLY A 53 -8.31 -16.14 -17.26
N ALA A 54 -8.89 -16.16 -18.45
CA ALA A 54 -8.81 -15.06 -19.41
C ALA A 54 -10.09 -14.21 -19.45
N GLU A 55 -11.09 -14.53 -18.60
CA GLU A 55 -12.34 -13.78 -18.55
C GLU A 55 -12.09 -12.33 -18.13
N ARG A 56 -12.69 -11.39 -18.86
CA ARG A 56 -12.59 -9.96 -18.59
C ARG A 56 -13.84 -9.50 -17.83
N VAL A 57 -13.63 -8.79 -16.74
CA VAL A 57 -14.66 -8.20 -15.90
C VAL A 57 -14.73 -6.69 -16.17
N GLN A 58 -15.95 -6.15 -16.13
CA GLN A 58 -16.24 -4.72 -16.26
C GLN A 58 -17.09 -4.28 -15.07
N LEU A 59 -16.83 -3.08 -14.54
CA LEU A 59 -17.71 -2.46 -13.55
C LEU A 59 -18.82 -1.64 -14.25
N PRO A 60 -20.01 -1.53 -13.65
CA PRO A 60 -21.05 -0.64 -14.16
C PRO A 60 -20.52 0.78 -14.39
N GLY A 61 -20.71 1.31 -15.59
CA GLY A 61 -20.24 2.65 -15.98
C GLY A 61 -18.77 2.76 -16.41
N SER A 62 -17.94 1.74 -16.20
CA SER A 62 -16.54 1.75 -16.59
C SER A 62 -16.38 1.53 -18.09
N LYS A 63 -15.46 2.27 -18.73
CA LYS A 63 -15.08 2.04 -20.14
C LYS A 63 -13.94 1.02 -20.32
N VAL A 64 -13.39 0.51 -19.24
CA VAL A 64 -12.29 -0.47 -19.27
C VAL A 64 -12.77 -1.83 -18.77
N THR A 65 -12.04 -2.86 -19.14
CA THR A 65 -12.25 -4.22 -18.65
C THR A 65 -10.91 -4.78 -18.20
N TYR A 66 -10.90 -5.69 -17.23
CA TYR A 66 -9.69 -6.36 -16.76
C TYR A 66 -9.90 -7.84 -16.51
N THR A 67 -8.87 -8.66 -16.70
CA THR A 67 -8.86 -10.04 -16.21
C THR A 67 -8.64 -10.08 -14.70
N ARG A 68 -8.97 -11.20 -14.05
CA ARG A 68 -8.68 -11.37 -12.62
C ARG A 68 -7.18 -11.28 -12.31
N GLY A 69 -6.34 -11.81 -13.19
CA GLY A 69 -4.88 -11.72 -13.06
C GLY A 69 -4.38 -10.28 -13.19
N GLU A 70 -4.93 -9.50 -14.13
CA GLU A 70 -4.65 -8.07 -14.26
C GLU A 70 -5.03 -7.31 -12.97
N ILE A 71 -6.21 -7.59 -12.41
CA ILE A 71 -6.71 -6.95 -11.18
C ILE A 71 -5.77 -7.18 -9.98
N ARG A 72 -5.13 -8.35 -9.92
CA ARG A 72 -4.22 -8.72 -8.82
C ARG A 72 -2.77 -8.30 -9.03
N ASP A 73 -2.41 -7.79 -10.21
CA ASP A 73 -1.05 -7.33 -10.48
C ASP A 73 -0.73 -6.05 -9.69
N LEU A 74 0.05 -6.19 -8.63
CA LEU A 74 0.48 -5.10 -7.76
C LEU A 74 1.38 -4.07 -8.47
N PHE A 75 1.95 -4.42 -9.62
CA PHE A 75 2.84 -3.54 -10.37
C PHE A 75 2.12 -2.67 -11.40
N SER A 76 0.79 -2.70 -11.43
CA SER A 76 0.00 -1.83 -12.31
C SER A 76 -1.25 -1.33 -11.60
N ALA A 77 -1.45 -0.02 -11.59
CA ALA A 77 -2.66 0.61 -11.05
C ALA A 77 -3.83 0.35 -12.00
N LYS A 78 -4.82 -0.43 -11.54
CA LYS A 78 -6.05 -0.68 -12.29
C LYS A 78 -7.04 0.43 -12.03
N ASP A 79 -7.14 1.29 -13.03
CA ASP A 79 -7.95 2.48 -13.05
C ASP A 79 -9.25 2.19 -13.79
N TRP A 80 -10.31 1.95 -13.02
CA TRP A 80 -11.62 1.60 -13.55
C TRP A 80 -12.34 2.79 -14.22
N PHE A 81 -11.94 4.03 -13.93
CA PHE A 81 -12.62 5.22 -14.43
C PHE A 81 -11.58 6.29 -14.85
N PRO A 82 -10.76 6.00 -15.87
CA PRO A 82 -9.65 6.88 -16.29
C PRO A 82 -10.11 8.25 -16.80
N GLU A 83 -11.40 8.39 -17.14
CA GLU A 83 -12.00 9.67 -17.53
C GLU A 83 -12.33 10.61 -16.35
N GLU A 84 -12.31 10.12 -15.11
CA GLU A 84 -12.72 10.89 -13.91
C GLU A 84 -11.59 11.67 -13.24
N HIS A 85 -10.37 11.58 -13.78
CA HIS A 85 -9.21 12.32 -13.29
C HIS A 85 -8.25 12.69 -14.44
N PRO A 86 -7.32 13.64 -14.23
CA PRO A 86 -6.25 13.90 -15.19
C PRO A 86 -5.41 12.65 -15.47
N ALA A 87 -4.72 12.64 -16.61
CA ALA A 87 -3.87 11.51 -16.99
C ALA A 87 -2.87 11.14 -15.87
N MET A 88 -2.88 9.87 -15.50
CA MET A 88 -2.05 9.35 -14.41
C MET A 88 -0.57 9.37 -14.81
N PRO A 89 0.34 9.93 -13.98
CA PRO A 89 1.78 9.86 -14.25
C PRO A 89 2.29 8.41 -14.27
N ALA A 90 3.32 8.14 -15.07
CA ALA A 90 3.85 6.79 -15.25
C ALA A 90 4.27 6.10 -13.93
N VAL A 91 4.86 6.85 -13.00
CA VAL A 91 5.28 6.35 -11.67
C VAL A 91 4.08 5.95 -10.79
N VAL A 92 2.91 6.56 -11.01
CA VAL A 92 1.67 6.21 -10.30
C VAL A 92 1.02 4.99 -10.96
N ALA A 93 1.05 4.92 -12.29
CA ALA A 93 0.42 3.85 -13.06
C ALA A 93 1.17 2.51 -13.03
N SER A 94 2.50 2.55 -12.98
CA SER A 94 3.37 1.36 -13.12
C SER A 94 4.43 1.30 -12.02
N GLY A 95 4.58 0.11 -11.47
CA GLY A 95 5.66 -0.22 -10.55
C GLY A 95 6.94 -0.63 -11.29
N ARG A 96 8.01 -0.81 -10.53
CA ARG A 96 9.29 -1.36 -10.99
C ARG A 96 9.52 -2.72 -10.32
N LYS A 97 9.33 -3.80 -11.08
CA LYS A 97 9.52 -5.16 -10.59
C LYS A 97 10.99 -5.42 -10.20
N PRO A 98 11.25 -6.20 -9.13
CA PRO A 98 10.29 -6.70 -8.14
C PRO A 98 10.06 -5.72 -6.96
N ASP A 99 10.82 -4.62 -6.89
CA ASP A 99 11.02 -3.87 -5.65
C ASP A 99 9.94 -2.83 -5.34
N VAL A 100 9.27 -2.28 -6.36
CA VAL A 100 8.37 -1.14 -6.21
C VAL A 100 7.04 -1.42 -6.88
N TYR A 101 5.96 -1.48 -6.09
CA TYR A 101 4.60 -1.55 -6.60
C TYR A 101 4.15 -0.23 -7.24
N ALA A 102 3.12 -0.27 -8.07
CA ALA A 102 2.55 0.96 -8.63
C ALA A 102 1.94 1.79 -7.50
N CYS A 103 2.29 3.08 -7.39
CA CYS A 103 1.78 3.92 -6.29
C CYS A 103 0.26 3.99 -6.30
N GLY A 104 -0.35 4.04 -7.50
CA GLY A 104 -1.79 4.06 -7.69
C GLY A 104 -2.51 2.76 -7.30
N MET A 105 -1.79 1.65 -7.08
CA MET A 105 -2.38 0.43 -6.53
C MET A 105 -3.00 0.71 -5.16
N CYS A 106 -2.23 1.35 -4.28
CA CYS A 106 -2.64 1.63 -2.89
C CYS A 106 -3.26 3.02 -2.74
N HIS A 107 -2.75 4.02 -3.46
CA HIS A 107 -3.13 5.43 -3.28
C HIS A 107 -4.19 5.93 -4.26
N TYR A 108 -4.61 5.12 -5.23
CA TYR A 108 -5.45 5.52 -6.37
C TYR A 108 -4.86 6.66 -7.23
N PRO A 109 -5.36 6.86 -8.46
CA PRO A 109 -4.90 7.96 -9.31
C PRO A 109 -5.21 9.35 -8.73
N ASN A 110 -6.26 9.44 -7.90
CA ASN A 110 -6.74 10.67 -7.27
C ASN A 110 -6.26 10.87 -5.82
N GLY A 111 -5.42 9.97 -5.28
CA GLY A 111 -4.84 10.09 -3.94
C GLY A 111 -5.76 9.70 -2.78
N GLN A 112 -7.00 9.28 -3.03
CA GLN A 112 -7.94 8.90 -1.96
C GLN A 112 -7.58 7.58 -1.28
N GLY A 113 -6.83 6.72 -1.97
CA GLY A 113 -6.48 5.39 -1.49
C GLY A 113 -7.68 4.44 -1.28
N LYS A 114 -7.38 3.20 -0.90
CA LYS A 114 -8.42 2.22 -0.54
C LYS A 114 -8.64 2.20 0.97
N PRO A 115 -9.87 1.92 1.46
CA PRO A 115 -10.13 1.77 2.89
C PRO A 115 -9.23 0.72 3.55
N GLU A 116 -8.90 -0.36 2.84
CA GLU A 116 -8.04 -1.42 3.34
C GLU A 116 -6.56 -0.99 3.47
N ASN A 117 -6.21 0.18 2.94
CA ASN A 117 -4.88 0.78 2.99
C ASN A 117 -4.79 1.96 3.97
N ALA A 118 -5.85 2.29 4.70
CA ALA A 118 -5.81 3.27 5.77
C ALA A 118 -5.07 2.70 6.99
N SER A 119 -4.18 3.50 7.59
CA SER A 119 -3.35 3.15 8.75
C SER A 119 -3.83 3.84 10.03
#